data_AF-A0A9Q4NYD2-F1
#
_entry.id   AF-A0A9Q4NYD2-F1
#
_cell.length_a   1.000
_cell.length_b   1.000
_cell.length_c   1.000
_cell.angle_alpha   90.00
_cell.angle_beta   90.00
_cell.angle_gamma   90.00
#
_symmetry.space_group_name_H-M   'P 1'
#
loop_
_entity.id
_entity.type
_entity.pdbx_description
1 polymer ?
#
loop_
_entity_poly.entity_id
_entity_poly.type
_entity_poly.pdbx_seq_one_letter_code
_entity_poly.pdbx_strand_id
1 'polypeptide(L)'
;SSGGVVNINGTSNSSKLKWTCTARVMGVDMPIDDNYVKVAVNGGNIGNNVAIPGDPGASGRFNFVATLTFPASMFPVDAVVTFRLTDDTNSAKQCTFTWKAGASSLSVNKSSLSLVNGGTGQTVNVTSNDDWNVS
;
A
#
# COMPACT_ATOMS: atom_id res chain seq x y z
N SER A 1 -7.83 11.52 1.65
CA SER A 1 -6.62 11.76 2.47
C SER A 1 -5.40 11.84 1.55
N SER A 2 -4.31 12.50 1.92
CA SER A 2 -3.11 12.67 1.06
C SER A 2 -2.13 11.50 1.06
N GLY A 3 -2.48 10.36 1.68
CA GLY A 3 -1.54 9.28 1.98
C GLY A 3 -0.83 9.51 3.32
N GLY A 4 0.28 8.78 3.54
CA GLY A 4 1.04 8.89 4.79
C GLY A 4 2.25 7.95 4.88
N VAL A 5 3.00 8.11 5.96
CA VAL A 5 4.16 7.29 6.30
C VAL A 5 3.89 6.51 7.58
N VAL A 6 4.19 5.21 7.56
CA VAL A 6 4.12 4.32 8.71
C VAL A 6 5.53 3.83 9.02
N ASN A 7 5.99 4.08 10.26
CA ASN A 7 7.27 3.60 10.75
C ASN A 7 7.04 2.43 11.72
N ILE A 8 7.57 1.27 11.38
CA ILE A 8 7.50 0.06 12.20
C ILE A 8 8.90 -0.19 12.75
N ASN A 9 9.05 -0.04 14.06
CA ASN A 9 10.31 -0.27 14.76
C ASN A 9 10.31 -1.69 15.32
N GLY A 10 11.47 -2.34 15.30
CA GLY A 10 11.63 -3.62 15.96
C GLY A 10 13.08 -3.99 16.18
N THR A 11 13.27 -5.17 16.76
CA THR A 11 14.59 -5.74 17.00
C THR A 11 14.65 -7.13 16.39
N SER A 12 15.80 -7.53 15.86
CA SER A 12 16.06 -8.88 15.39
C SER A 12 17.51 -9.27 15.68
N ASN A 13 17.81 -10.57 15.68
CA ASN A 13 19.16 -11.12 15.67
C ASN A 13 19.38 -12.00 14.43
N SER A 14 18.59 -11.79 13.38
CA SER A 14 18.62 -12.56 12.13
C SER A 14 19.70 -12.06 11.19
N SER A 15 20.37 -12.98 10.48
CA SER A 15 21.38 -12.65 9.46
C SER A 15 20.80 -12.03 8.18
N LYS A 16 19.49 -12.21 7.96
CA LYS A 16 18.70 -11.62 6.88
C LYS A 16 17.26 -11.38 7.32
N LEU A 17 16.57 -10.44 6.69
CA LEU A 17 15.15 -10.21 6.95
C LEU A 17 14.37 -10.35 5.65
N LYS A 18 13.30 -11.15 5.67
CA LYS A 18 12.33 -11.26 4.59
C LYS A 18 11.06 -10.53 4.99
N TRP A 19 10.46 -9.78 4.07
CA TRP A 19 9.16 -9.16 4.32
C TRP A 19 8.18 -9.33 3.17
N THR A 20 6.91 -9.24 3.52
CA THR A 20 5.78 -9.12 2.60
C THR A 20 4.85 -8.03 3.10
N CYS A 21 4.29 -7.24 2.18
CA CYS A 21 3.29 -6.25 2.49
C CYS A 21 2.07 -6.49 1.58
N THR A 22 0.89 -6.60 2.17
CA THR A 22 -0.36 -6.92 1.44
C THR A 22 -1.45 -6.00 1.93
N ALA A 23 -2.23 -5.42 1.03
CA ALA A 23 -3.47 -4.72 1.33
C ALA A 23 -4.66 -5.62 1.01
N ARG A 24 -5.58 -5.80 1.95
CA ARG A 24 -6.88 -6.43 1.70
C ARG A 24 -7.93 -5.36 1.43
N VAL A 25 -8.51 -5.36 0.23
CA VAL A 25 -9.54 -4.42 -0.22
C VAL A 25 -10.71 -5.20 -0.79
N MET A 26 -11.92 -4.93 -0.28
CA MET A 26 -13.14 -5.63 -0.71
C MET A 26 -12.99 -7.17 -0.71
N GLY A 27 -12.26 -7.71 0.26
CA GLY A 27 -11.99 -9.15 0.41
C GLY A 27 -10.81 -9.69 -0.41
N VAL A 28 -10.27 -8.93 -1.35
CA VAL A 28 -9.15 -9.32 -2.22
C VAL A 28 -7.81 -8.90 -1.63
N ASP A 29 -6.84 -9.82 -1.60
CA ASP A 29 -5.46 -9.52 -1.21
C ASP A 29 -4.67 -8.98 -2.41
N MET A 30 -4.10 -7.79 -2.25
CA MET A 30 -3.23 -7.15 -3.23
C MET A 30 -1.82 -7.00 -2.65
N PRO A 31 -0.78 -7.56 -3.31
CA PRO A 31 0.59 -7.33 -2.90
C PRO A 31 0.94 -5.84 -3.07
N ILE A 32 1.59 -5.27 -2.07
CA ILE A 32 2.15 -3.93 -2.13
C ILE A 32 3.57 -4.03 -2.69
N ASP A 33 3.85 -3.20 -3.69
CA ASP A 33 5.15 -3.14 -4.35
C ASP A 33 6.27 -2.74 -3.36
N ASP A 34 7.44 -3.35 -3.51
CA ASP A 34 8.61 -3.09 -2.65
C ASP A 34 9.07 -1.62 -2.70
N ASN A 35 8.73 -0.85 -3.73
CA ASN A 35 9.00 0.60 -3.79
C ASN A 35 8.31 1.39 -2.68
N TYR A 36 7.22 0.86 -2.10
CA TYR A 36 6.52 1.47 -0.98
C TYR A 36 7.08 1.07 0.38
N VAL A 37 8.02 0.11 0.44
CA VAL A 37 8.53 -0.49 1.68
C VAL A 37 10.06 -0.41 1.73
N LYS A 38 10.60 0.34 2.69
CA LYS A 38 12.04 0.39 2.93
C LYS A 38 12.37 -0.13 4.31
N VAL A 39 13.26 -1.12 4.41
CA VAL A 39 13.75 -1.63 5.69
C VAL A 39 15.20 -1.20 5.88
N ALA A 40 15.48 -0.58 7.01
CA ALA A 40 16.82 -0.14 7.37
C ALA A 40 17.32 -0.81 8.65
N VAL A 41 18.60 -1.15 8.65
CA VAL A 41 19.36 -1.64 9.80
C VAL A 41 20.60 -0.76 9.94
N ASN A 42 20.91 -0.30 11.16
CA ASN A 42 22.05 0.60 11.43
C ASN A 42 22.07 1.86 10.53
N GLY A 43 20.90 2.37 10.12
CA GLY A 43 20.78 3.55 9.26
C GLY A 43 20.97 3.29 7.76
N GLY A 44 21.26 2.05 7.34
CA GLY A 44 21.37 1.65 5.93
C GLY A 44 20.20 0.79 5.47
N ASN A 45 19.68 1.05 4.27
CA ASN A 45 18.65 0.20 3.67
C ASN A 45 19.21 -1.18 3.31
N ILE A 46 18.43 -2.22 3.56
CA ILE A 46 18.76 -3.60 3.22
C ILE A 46 17.84 -4.14 2.11
N GLY A 47 18.29 -5.18 1.43
CA GLY A 47 17.48 -5.89 0.43
C GLY A 47 16.54 -6.92 1.05
N ASN A 48 15.39 -7.16 0.43
CA ASN A 48 14.41 -8.15 0.88
C ASN A 48 14.96 -9.57 0.76
N ASN A 49 15.01 -10.30 1.88
CA ASN A 49 15.52 -11.68 1.96
C ASN A 49 16.98 -11.84 1.49
N VAL A 50 17.78 -10.78 1.65
CA VAL A 50 19.22 -10.76 1.35
C VAL A 50 20.01 -10.73 2.66
N ALA A 51 21.21 -11.34 2.67
CA ALA A 51 22.12 -11.26 3.80
C ALA A 51 22.44 -9.79 4.15
N ILE A 52 22.37 -9.44 5.43
CA ILE A 52 22.70 -8.09 5.91
C ILE A 52 24.24 -7.99 5.98
N PRO A 53 24.86 -6.98 5.35
CA PRO A 53 26.31 -6.81 5.41
C PRO A 53 26.84 -6.77 6.85
N GLY A 54 27.87 -7.57 7.13
CA GLY A 54 28.48 -7.68 8.45
C GLY A 54 27.71 -8.49 9.49
N ASP A 55 26.55 -9.06 9.12
CA ASP A 55 25.67 -9.87 9.99
C ASP A 55 25.54 -9.33 11.43
N PRO A 56 24.75 -8.25 11.63
CA PRO A 56 24.57 -7.68 12.94
C PRO A 56 23.88 -8.63 13.93
N GLY A 57 23.23 -9.70 13.43
CA GLY A 57 22.53 -10.70 14.24
C GLY A 57 23.46 -11.65 14.98
N ALA A 58 24.61 -11.97 14.39
CA ALA A 58 25.62 -12.85 15.01
C ALA A 58 26.21 -12.27 16.31
N SER A 59 26.28 -10.94 16.41
CA SER A 59 26.85 -10.24 17.57
C SER A 59 25.81 -9.87 18.63
N GLY A 60 24.52 -10.11 18.37
CA GLY A 60 23.42 -9.77 19.28
C GLY A 60 22.16 -9.29 18.56
N ARG A 61 21.22 -8.72 19.32
CA ARG A 61 20.02 -8.09 18.74
C ARG A 61 20.36 -6.70 18.20
N PHE A 62 19.90 -6.40 17.01
CA PHE A 62 19.97 -5.07 16.37
C PHE A 62 18.57 -4.48 16.20
N ASN A 63 18.51 -3.15 16.09
CA ASN A 63 17.29 -2.42 15.76
C ASN A 63 17.10 -2.36 14.24
N PHE A 64 15.85 -2.48 13.80
CA PHE A 64 15.46 -2.18 12.43
C PHE A 64 14.27 -1.22 12.40
N VAL A 65 14.15 -0.50 11.29
CA VAL A 65 12.99 0.33 10.98
C VAL A 65 12.47 -0.04 9.61
N ALA A 66 11.21 -0.45 9.51
CA ALA A 66 10.50 -0.53 8.25
C ALA A 66 9.67 0.74 8.05
N THR A 67 10.00 1.50 7.00
CA THR A 67 9.29 2.71 6.57
C THR A 67 8.40 2.36 5.40
N LEU A 68 7.09 2.44 5.59
CA LEU A 68 6.11 2.23 4.54
C LEU A 68 5.50 3.58 4.15
N THR A 69 5.59 3.95 2.88
CA THR A 69 5.08 5.23 2.37
C THR A 69 3.95 4.96 1.41
N PHE A 70 2.73 5.40 1.71
CA PHE A 70 1.57 5.20 0.85
C PHE A 70 1.09 6.53 0.27
N PRO A 71 0.68 6.57 -1.01
CA PRO A 71 -0.08 7.68 -1.54
C PRO A 71 -1.50 7.69 -0.95
N ALA A 72 -2.30 8.68 -1.35
CA ALA A 72 -3.75 8.61 -1.18
C ALA A 72 -4.28 7.28 -1.74
N SER A 73 -5.20 6.63 -1.03
CA SER A 73 -5.85 5.43 -1.53
C SER A 73 -6.69 5.78 -2.76
N MET A 74 -6.60 4.94 -3.80
CA MET A 74 -7.48 5.02 -4.98
C MET A 74 -8.80 4.28 -4.77
N PHE A 75 -8.95 3.57 -3.66
CA PHE A 75 -10.13 2.77 -3.35
C PHE A 75 -11.17 3.59 -2.59
N PRO A 76 -12.48 3.40 -2.83
CA PRO A 76 -13.55 4.07 -2.10
C PRO A 76 -13.75 3.52 -0.68
N VAL A 77 -13.10 2.41 -0.33
CA VAL A 77 -13.21 1.78 0.98
C VAL A 77 -11.87 1.70 1.69
N ASP A 78 -11.92 1.57 3.01
CA ASP A 78 -10.73 1.34 3.82
C ASP A 78 -10.08 0.00 3.46
N ALA A 79 -8.76 0.01 3.31
CA ALA A 79 -7.95 -1.17 3.09
C ALA A 79 -7.24 -1.57 4.39
N VAL A 80 -7.19 -2.86 4.70
CA VAL A 80 -6.36 -3.36 5.81
C VAL A 80 -5.01 -3.78 5.25
N VAL A 81 -3.95 -3.09 5.63
CA VAL A 81 -2.58 -3.44 5.25
C VAL A 81 -1.98 -4.34 6.31
N THR A 82 -1.33 -5.42 5.88
CA THR A 82 -0.56 -6.33 6.72
C THR A 82 0.90 -6.30 6.26
N PHE A 83 1.78 -5.86 7.14
CA PHE A 83 3.23 -6.01 6.95
C PHE A 83 3.71 -7.18 7.80
N ARG A 84 4.32 -8.18 7.16
CA ARG A 84 4.84 -9.39 7.80
C ARG A 84 6.34 -9.47 7.58
N LEU A 85 7.09 -9.59 8.67
CA LEU A 85 8.53 -9.81 8.69
C LEU A 85 8.82 -11.25 9.09
N THR A 86 9.78 -11.89 8.44
CA THR A 86 10.21 -13.27 8.70
C THR A 86 11.74 -13.29 8.85
N ASP A 87 12.22 -13.94 9.90
CA ASP A 87 13.64 -14.14 10.15
C ASP A 87 14.21 -15.35 9.38
N ASP A 88 15.53 -15.57 9.51
CA ASP A 88 16.27 -16.65 8.86
C ASP A 88 15.93 -18.05 9.42
N THR A 89 15.23 -18.12 10.55
CA THR A 89 14.67 -19.37 11.11
C THR A 89 13.25 -19.67 10.61
N ASN A 90 12.70 -18.81 9.74
CA ASN A 90 11.30 -18.80 9.29
C ASN A 90 10.26 -18.42 10.35
N SER A 91 10.69 -17.84 11.47
CA SER A 91 9.76 -17.28 12.45
C SER A 91 9.25 -15.92 11.96
N ALA A 92 7.94 -15.70 12.05
CA ALA A 92 7.29 -14.51 11.49
C ALA A 92 6.57 -13.68 12.55
N LYS A 93 6.58 -12.35 12.35
CA LYS A 93 5.78 -11.38 13.09
C LYS A 93 5.08 -10.47 12.09
N GLN A 94 3.91 -9.96 12.47
CA GLN A 94 3.13 -9.07 11.62
C GLN A 94 2.56 -7.89 12.39
N CYS A 95 2.29 -6.83 11.67
CA CYS A 95 1.51 -5.69 12.12
C CYS A 95 0.49 -5.32 11.06
N THR A 96 -0.60 -4.70 11.50
CA THR A 96 -1.67 -4.25 10.63
C THR A 96 -1.99 -2.79 10.86
N PHE A 97 -2.41 -2.10 9.81
CA PHE A 97 -2.91 -0.73 9.88
C PHE A 97 -3.92 -0.47 8.77
N THR A 98 -4.73 0.56 8.95
CA THR A 98 -5.77 0.94 7.98
C THR A 98 -5.22 1.96 7.00
N TRP A 99 -5.23 1.63 5.71
CA TRP A 99 -5.05 2.60 4.63
C TRP A 99 -6.42 3.14 4.25
N LYS A 100 -6.71 4.35 4.76
CA LYS A 100 -8.04 4.97 4.68
C LYS A 100 -8.48 5.17 3.23
N ALA A 101 -9.78 5.01 3.00
CA ALA A 101 -10.44 5.27 1.73
C ALA A 101 -9.99 6.62 1.11
N GLY A 102 -9.90 6.62 -0.22
CA GLY A 102 -9.77 7.82 -1.01
C GLY A 102 -10.99 8.73 -0.85
N ALA A 103 -10.87 9.98 -1.30
CA ALA A 103 -12.06 10.81 -1.43
C ALA A 103 -12.93 10.27 -2.57
N SER A 104 -14.25 10.26 -2.37
CA SER A 104 -15.20 9.96 -3.43
C SER A 104 -15.10 11.03 -4.53
N SER A 105 -15.24 10.60 -5.78
CA SER A 105 -15.13 11.45 -6.96
C SER A 105 -16.13 10.99 -8.03
N LEU A 106 -16.75 11.96 -8.70
CA LEU A 106 -17.63 11.75 -9.84
C LEU A 106 -17.29 12.81 -10.89
N SER A 107 -17.10 12.39 -12.13
CA SER A 107 -16.81 13.30 -13.24
C SER A 107 -17.55 12.90 -14.49
N VAL A 108 -17.89 13.90 -15.30
CA VAL A 108 -18.54 13.74 -16.60
C VAL A 108 -17.66 14.36 -17.67
N ASN A 109 -17.53 13.69 -18.82
CA ASN A 109 -16.65 14.17 -19.89
C ASN A 109 -17.22 15.35 -20.68
N LYS A 110 -18.47 15.74 -20.45
CA LYS A 110 -19.15 16.83 -21.13
C LYS A 110 -19.91 17.69 -20.12
N SER A 111 -19.73 19.00 -20.22
CA SER A 111 -20.47 20.00 -19.43
C SER A 111 -21.83 20.35 -20.06
N SER A 112 -22.03 20.06 -21.35
CA SER A 112 -23.30 20.24 -22.05
C SER A 112 -23.47 19.27 -23.21
N LEU A 113 -24.72 19.07 -23.63
CA LEU A 113 -25.11 18.36 -24.84
C LEU A 113 -26.05 19.24 -25.67
N SER A 114 -25.96 19.14 -26.99
CA SER A 114 -26.96 19.68 -27.90
C SER A 114 -27.67 18.53 -28.59
N LEU A 115 -29.00 18.54 -28.52
CA LEU A 115 -29.87 17.56 -29.17
C LEU A 115 -30.73 18.31 -30.19
N VAL A 116 -30.80 17.78 -31.41
CA VAL A 116 -31.64 18.32 -32.48
C VAL A 116 -32.53 17.21 -33.06
N ASN A 117 -33.71 17.58 -33.55
CA ASN A 117 -34.62 16.65 -34.20
C ASN A 117 -33.94 16.05 -35.45
N GLY A 118 -33.90 14.71 -35.54
CA GLY A 118 -33.18 13.98 -36.59
C GLY A 118 -31.66 13.96 -36.43
N GLY A 119 -31.11 14.44 -35.31
CA GLY A 119 -29.67 14.45 -35.04
C GLY A 119 -29.08 13.09 -34.69
N THR A 120 -27.75 13.02 -34.66
CA THR A 120 -27.02 11.81 -34.24
C THR A 120 -27.05 11.64 -32.72
N GLY A 121 -27.10 10.40 -32.25
CA GLY A 121 -26.98 10.07 -30.83
C GLY A 121 -25.72 10.66 -30.21
N GLN A 122 -25.83 11.11 -28.96
CA GLN A 122 -24.73 11.66 -28.18
C GLN A 122 -24.40 10.71 -27.03
N THR A 123 -23.11 10.59 -26.69
CA THR A 123 -22.64 9.76 -25.58
C THR A 123 -22.02 10.65 -24.51
N VAL A 124 -22.34 10.40 -23.24
CA VAL A 124 -21.65 10.97 -22.08
C VAL A 124 -20.94 9.84 -21.35
N ASN A 125 -19.67 10.06 -21.04
CA ASN A 125 -18.90 9.15 -20.21
C ASN A 125 -18.90 9.71 -18.80
N VAL A 126 -19.28 8.86 -17.85
CA VAL A 126 -19.24 9.12 -16.41
C VAL A 126 -18.12 8.30 -15.82
N THR A 127 -17.27 8.91 -15.01
CA THR A 127 -16.21 8.22 -14.26
C THR A 127 -16.43 8.48 -12.78
N SER A 128 -16.62 7.40 -12.02
CA SER A 128 -16.76 7.40 -10.56
C SER A 128 -15.80 6.39 -9.95
N ASN A 129 -15.27 6.70 -8.77
CA ASN A 129 -14.57 5.71 -7.95
C ASN A 129 -15.43 5.17 -6.81
N ASP A 130 -16.69 5.60 -6.69
CA ASP A 130 -17.62 5.25 -5.63
C ASP A 130 -19.02 4.95 -6.20
N ASP A 131 -19.88 4.35 -5.39
CA ASP A 131 -21.25 4.03 -5.79
C ASP A 131 -22.08 5.31 -6.04
N TRP A 132 -22.91 5.28 -7.07
CA TRP A 132 -23.77 6.40 -7.45
C TRP A 132 -25.05 5.91 -8.13
N ASN A 133 -26.08 6.75 -8.16
CA ASN A 133 -27.35 6.45 -8.82
C ASN A 133 -27.84 7.64 -9.67
N VAL A 134 -28.74 7.35 -10.62
CA VAL A 134 -29.53 8.33 -11.37
C VAL A 134 -30.99 8.10 -11.01
N SER A 135 -31.69 9.18 -10.65
CA SER A 135 -33.11 9.17 -10.29
C SER A 135 -33.89 10.21 -11.08
#